data_AF-A0A133U7T5-F1
#
_entry.id   AF-A0A133U7T5-F1
#
_cell.length_a   1.000
_cell.length_b   1.000
_cell.length_c   1.000
_cell.angle_alpha   90.00
_cell.angle_beta   90.00
_cell.angle_gamma   90.00
#
_symmetry.space_group_name_H-M   'P 1'
#
loop_
_entity.id
_entity.type
_entity.pdbx_description
1 polymer ?
#
loop_
_entity_poly.entity_id
_entity_poly.type
_entity_poly.pdbx_seq_one_letter_code
_entity_poly.pdbx_strand_id
1 'polypeptide(L)' 'MGAKSRRKKIDHKTSRAITIPREMDKGTGDHATMAYDRLILVDPRDEISEEDLLKFLESIEAEFWNWYEKEMEGEDE' A
#
# COMPACT_ATOMS: atom_id res chain seq x y z
N MET A 1 -6.10 15.25 1.34
CA MET A 1 -7.40 14.60 1.10
C MET A 1 -7.11 13.34 0.27
N GLY A 2 -7.48 12.14 0.74
CA GLY A 2 -7.12 10.88 0.08
C GLY A 2 -8.04 10.53 -1.09
N ALA A 3 -7.53 9.78 -2.08
CA ALA A 3 -8.31 9.28 -3.22
C ALA A 3 -8.39 7.75 -3.19
N LYS A 4 -9.55 7.17 -3.55
CA LYS A 4 -9.77 5.71 -3.63
C LYS A 4 -9.89 5.30 -5.10
N SER A 5 -9.05 4.36 -5.55
CA SER A 5 -9.14 3.80 -6.90
C SER A 5 -8.68 2.35 -6.91
N ARG A 6 -9.47 1.44 -7.48
CA ARG A 6 -9.05 0.06 -7.73
C ARG A 6 -8.18 0.00 -8.99
N ARG A 7 -7.04 -0.68 -8.93
CA ARG A 7 -6.14 -0.88 -10.08
C ARG A 7 -5.97 -2.37 -10.33
N LYS A 8 -5.82 -2.73 -11.62
CA LYS A 8 -5.49 -4.10 -12.01
C LYS A 8 -3.98 -4.30 -11.95
N LYS A 9 -3.54 -5.51 -11.62
CA LYS A 9 -2.16 -5.93 -11.83
C LYS A 9 -1.85 -5.99 -13.33
N ILE A 10 -0.63 -5.63 -13.68
CA ILE A 10 -0.08 -5.71 -15.04
C ILE A 10 1.12 -6.64 -14.97
N ASP A 11 1.20 -7.64 -15.85
CA ASP A 11 2.39 -8.49 -15.95
C ASP A 11 3.49 -7.74 -16.71
N HIS A 12 4.69 -7.69 -16.15
CA HIS A 12 5.84 -7.00 -16.71
C HIS A 12 7.05 -7.94 -16.79
N LYS A 13 7.21 -8.65 -17.93
CA LYS A 13 8.30 -9.60 -18.20
C LYS A 13 8.52 -10.63 -17.08
N THR A 14 9.30 -10.28 -16.07
CA THR A 14 9.67 -11.11 -14.92
C THR A 14 9.02 -10.66 -13.60
N SER A 15 8.26 -9.57 -13.60
CA SER A 15 7.62 -8.98 -12.42
C SER A 15 6.15 -8.61 -12.69
N ARG A 16 5.49 -8.06 -11.66
CA ARG A 16 4.15 -7.47 -11.77
C ARG A 16 4.22 -5.99 -11.38
N ALA A 17 3.37 -5.19 -11.99
CA ALA A 17 3.26 -3.76 -11.72
C ALA A 17 1.81 -3.36 -11.41
N ILE A 18 1.67 -2.32 -10.59
CA ILE A 18 0.43 -1.56 -10.40
C ILE A 18 0.73 -0.14 -10.84
N THR A 19 -0.20 0.47 -11.57
CA THR A 19 -0.04 1.85 -12.04
C THR A 19 -0.34 2.85 -10.93
N ILE A 20 0.60 3.75 -10.67
CA ILE A 20 0.37 4.93 -9.84
C ILE A 20 -0.59 5.88 -10.59
N PRO A 21 -1.66 6.39 -9.94
CA PRO A 21 -2.58 7.35 -10.55
C PRO A 21 -1.85 8.64 -10.97
N ARG A 22 -2.24 9.23 -12.12
CA ARG A 22 -1.63 10.46 -12.64
C ARG A 22 -1.80 11.65 -11.68
N GLU A 23 -2.81 11.61 -10.82
CA GLU A 23 -3.06 12.60 -9.79
C GLU A 23 -1.93 12.66 -8.74
N MET A 24 -1.14 11.59 -8.62
CA MET A 24 0.01 11.49 -7.70
C MET A 24 1.35 11.87 -8.34
N ASP A 25 1.37 12.23 -9.63
CA ASP A 25 2.58 12.52 -10.40
C ASP A 25 3.52 13.53 -9.70
N LYS A 26 2.95 14.61 -9.14
CA LYS A 26 3.72 15.63 -8.40
C LYS A 26 4.38 15.14 -7.10
N GLY A 27 3.95 13.99 -6.59
CA GLY A 27 4.44 13.40 -5.36
C GLY A 27 5.25 12.13 -5.58
N THR A 28 5.59 11.80 -6.84
CA THR A 28 6.31 10.57 -7.20
C THR A 28 7.71 10.95 -7.70
N GLY A 29 8.74 10.29 -7.18
CA GLY A 29 10.12 10.40 -7.64
C GLY A 29 10.45 9.34 -8.72
N ASP A 30 11.71 9.31 -9.13
CA ASP A 30 12.22 8.28 -10.06
C ASP A 30 12.32 6.90 -9.40
N HIS A 31 12.41 6.88 -8.06
CA HIS A 31 12.46 5.69 -7.22
C HIS A 31 11.35 5.74 -6.17
N ALA A 32 11.01 4.57 -5.64
CA ALA A 32 10.04 4.41 -4.57
C ALA A 32 10.51 3.31 -3.63
N THR A 33 10.39 3.54 -2.33
CA THR A 33 10.60 2.51 -1.33
C THR A 33 9.31 1.73 -1.09
N MET A 34 9.40 0.42 -0.89
CA MET A 34 8.25 -0.43 -0.72
C MET A 34 8.48 -1.47 0.38
N ALA A 35 7.48 -1.64 1.25
CA ALA A 35 7.38 -2.75 2.18
C ALA A 35 6.11 -3.55 1.87
N TYR A 36 6.18 -4.87 1.99
CA TYR A 36 5.08 -5.74 1.58
C TYR A 36 4.98 -7.00 2.45
N ASP A 37 3.74 -7.36 2.77
CA ASP A 37 3.33 -8.70 3.19
C ASP A 37 1.94 -9.00 2.59
N ARG A 38 0.86 -8.92 3.38
CA ARG A 38 -0.51 -9.04 2.88
C ARG A 38 -1.02 -7.72 2.31
N LEU A 39 -0.60 -6.59 2.89
CA LEU A 39 -0.74 -5.25 2.34
C LEU A 39 0.61 -4.81 1.75
N ILE A 40 0.56 -3.80 0.88
CA ILE A 40 1.75 -3.16 0.31
C ILE A 40 1.70 -1.70 0.71
N LEU A 41 2.74 -1.23 1.36
CA LEU A 41 2.97 0.19 1.62
C LEU A 41 4.08 0.69 0.69
N VAL A 42 3.81 1.79 0.01
CA VAL A 42 4.73 2.39 -0.95
C VAL A 42 4.96 3.84 -0.56
N ASP A 43 6.23 4.20 -0.38
CA ASP A 43 6.67 5.58 -0.37
C ASP A 43 7.13 5.97 -1.79
N PRO A 44 6.31 6.70 -2.56
CA PRO A 44 6.63 7.07 -3.93
C PRO A 44 7.77 8.09 -4.05
N ARG A 45 8.33 8.60 -2.94
CA ARG A 45 9.39 9.61 -2.92
C ARG A 45 10.76 9.09 -2.52
N ASP A 46 10.84 7.85 -2.07
CA ASP A 46 12.09 7.24 -1.60
C ASP A 46 12.72 8.02 -0.41
N GLU A 47 11.87 8.59 0.46
CA GLU A 47 12.27 9.36 1.64
C GLU A 47 12.41 8.49 2.89
N ILE A 48 11.69 7.36 2.95
CA ILE A 48 11.64 6.44 4.09
C ILE A 48 12.45 5.18 3.76
N SER A 49 13.30 4.70 4.66
CA SER A 49 14.06 3.45 4.46
C SER A 49 13.15 2.22 4.36
N GLU A 50 13.60 1.16 3.67
CA GLU A 50 12.87 -0.09 3.55
C GLU A 50 12.57 -0.70 4.93
N GLU A 51 13.53 -0.63 5.86
CA GLU A 51 13.40 -1.16 7.20
C GLU A 51 12.38 -0.40 8.06
N ASP A 52 12.36 0.93 7.98
CA ASP A 52 11.42 1.74 8.76
C ASP A 52 10.01 1.67 8.17
N LEU A 53 9.90 1.56 6.83
CA LEU A 53 8.63 1.33 6.16
C LEU A 53 8.05 -0.04 6.51
N LEU A 54 8.89 -1.07 6.62
CA LEU A 54 8.49 -2.41 7.05
C LEU A 54 8.03 -2.44 8.52
N LYS A 55 8.80 -1.85 9.44
CA LYS A 55 8.39 -1.74 10.86
C LYS A 55 7.05 -1.05 11.03
N PHE A 56 6.81 0.00 10.24
CA PHE A 56 5.53 0.70 10.25
C PHE A 56 4.41 -0.15 9.64
N LEU A 57 4.66 -0.88 8.55
CA LEU A 57 3.70 -1.81 7.97
C LEU A 57 3.27 -2.88 8.99
N GLU A 58 4.24 -3.49 9.68
CA GLU A 58 3.99 -4.53 10.69
C GLU A 58 3.11 -4.02 11.85
N SER A 59 3.29 -2.75 12.27
CA SER A 59 2.47 -2.17 13.33
C SER A 59 1.03 -1.90 12.89
N ILE A 60 0.83 -1.39 11.67
CA ILE A 60 -0.51 -1.06 11.17
C ILE A 60 -1.29 -2.29 10.71
N GLU A 61 -0.64 -3.33 10.17
CA GLU A 61 -1.34 -4.52 9.69
C GLU A 61 -2.06 -5.24 10.82
N ALA A 62 -1.39 -5.38 11.98
CA ALA A 62 -2.00 -6.00 13.15
C ALA A 62 -3.27 -5.26 13.60
N GLU A 63 -3.23 -3.92 13.64
CA GLU A 63 -4.40 -3.12 14.01
C GLU A 63 -5.49 -3.14 12.93
N PHE A 64 -5.10 -3.09 11.66
CA PHE A 64 -6.01 -3.06 10.53
C PHE A 64 -6.86 -4.33 10.45
N TRP A 65 -6.27 -5.51 10.58
CA TRP A 65 -7.02 -6.77 10.47
C TRP A 65 -7.97 -6.97 11.65
N ASN A 66 -7.55 -6.60 12.86
CA ASN A 66 -8.43 -6.61 14.04
C ASN A 66 -9.65 -5.69 13.87
N TRP A 67 -9.47 -4.53 13.24
CA TRP A 67 -10.58 -3.63 12.92
C TRP A 67 -11.45 -4.22 11.81
N TYR A 68 -10.85 -4.71 10.73
CA TYR A 68 -11.56 -5.26 9.58
C TYR A 68 -12.45 -6.45 9.96
N GLU A 69 -11.97 -7.36 10.81
CA GLU A 69 -12.77 -8.49 11.30
C GLU A 69 -14.01 -8.03 12.07
N LYS A 70 -13.88 -7.02 12.95
CA LYS A 70 -15.02 -6.47 13.72
C LYS A 70 -16.08 -5.80 12.84
N GLU A 71 -15.66 -5.07 11.81
CA GLU A 71 -16.62 -4.45 10.89
C GLU A 71 -17.39 -5.51 10.09
N MET A 72 -16.70 -6.58 9.66
CA MET A 72 -17.35 -7.67 8.91
C MET A 72 -18.28 -8.50 9.80
N GLU A 73 -17.95 -8.71 11.08
CA GLU A 73 -18.84 -9.38 12.04
C GLU A 73 -20.09 -8.54 12.39
N GLY A 74 -19.97 -7.21 12.39
CA GLY A 74 -21.08 -6.29 12.66
C GLY A 74 -22.03 -6.03 11.48
N GLU A 75 -21.66 -6.45 10.25
CA GLU A 75 -22.53 -6.39 9.08
C GLU A 75 -23.45 -7.63 8.94
N ASP A 76 -23.20 -8.69 9.72
CA ASP A 76 -23.96 -9.95 9.73
C ASP A 76 -25.05 -10.04 10.84
N GLU A 77 -25.31 -8.96 11.59
CA GLU A 77 -26.44 -8.80 12.56
C GLU A 77 -27.52 -7.82 12.06
#